data_AF-A0A969N814-F1
#
_entry.id   AF-A0A969N814-F1
#
_cell.length_a   1.000
_cell.length_b   1.000
_cell.length_c   1.000
_cell.angle_alpha   90.00
_cell.angle_beta   90.00
_cell.angle_gamma   90.00
#
_symmetry.space_group_name_H-M   'P 1'
#
loop_
_entity.id
_entity.type
_entity.pdbx_description
1 polymer ?
#
loop_
_entity_poly.entity_id
_entity_poly.type
_entity_poly.pdbx_seq_one_letter_code
_entity_poly.pdbx_strand_id
1 'polypeptide(L)'
;MHWKASAKRDQLLTRELERQEAQRYAICFENIWIPLGIAAPEDTVAHRQRLEQAIEVCAGLAQHLIRLGHPVALVTLSGRTSYGSGLQHLDRIWHQLARLSFVGDPQAEPLQHPPTWSLAPTETCIVLGHPVPLSMPARVVARIPF
;
A
#
# COMPACT_ATOMS: atom_id res chain seq x y z
N MET A 1 29.40 38.04 -14.90
CA MET A 1 29.21 37.12 -13.75
C MET A 1 27.71 36.95 -13.49
N HIS A 2 26.98 36.23 -14.36
CA HIS A 2 25.50 36.08 -14.25
C HIS A 2 25.03 34.66 -13.90
N TRP A 3 25.95 33.72 -13.63
CA TRP A 3 25.62 32.33 -13.33
C TRP A 3 25.06 32.09 -11.91
N LYS A 4 25.39 32.96 -10.94
CA LYS A 4 24.92 32.85 -9.55
C LYS A 4 23.44 33.19 -9.36
N ALA A 5 22.84 33.97 -10.27
CA ALA A 5 21.44 34.38 -10.18
C ALA A 5 20.48 33.35 -10.78
N SER A 6 20.87 32.69 -11.89
CA SER A 6 20.05 31.63 -12.50
C SER A 6 19.95 30.38 -11.61
N ALA A 7 21.05 29.97 -10.96
CA ALA A 7 21.06 28.77 -10.12
C ALA A 7 20.11 28.86 -8.90
N LYS A 8 19.94 30.05 -8.31
CA LYS A 8 18.99 30.27 -7.20
C LYS A 8 17.54 30.26 -7.66
N ARG A 9 17.29 30.68 -8.90
CA ARG A 9 15.95 30.72 -9.50
C ARG A 9 15.50 29.32 -9.94
N ASP A 10 16.42 28.53 -10.49
CA ASP A 10 16.21 27.12 -10.81
C ASP A 10 15.87 26.29 -9.57
N GLN A 11 16.63 26.42 -8.48
CA GLN A 11 16.34 25.67 -7.24
C GLN A 11 14.96 25.96 -6.64
N LEU A 12 14.47 27.19 -6.78
CA LEU A 12 13.12 27.57 -6.35
C LEU A 12 12.04 26.98 -7.26
N LEU A 13 12.28 26.98 -8.58
CA LEU A 13 11.39 26.36 -9.57
C LEU A 13 11.34 24.84 -9.42
N THR A 14 12.46 24.15 -9.15
CA THR A 14 12.48 22.70 -8.92
C THR A 14 11.65 22.33 -7.69
N ARG A 15 11.80 23.05 -6.57
CA ARG A 15 10.98 22.81 -5.37
C ARG A 15 9.49 23.09 -5.57
N GLU A 16 9.15 24.09 -6.38
CA GLU A 16 7.76 24.42 -6.69
C GLU A 16 7.12 23.40 -7.65
N LEU A 17 7.89 22.88 -8.63
CA LEU A 17 7.43 21.80 -9.52
C LEU A 17 7.32 20.46 -8.79
N GLU A 18 8.28 20.10 -7.93
CA GLU A 18 8.20 18.90 -7.07
C GLU A 18 7.01 19.00 -6.10
N ARG A 19 6.62 20.21 -5.68
CA ARG A 19 5.41 20.46 -4.89
C ARG A 19 4.12 20.32 -5.71
N GLN A 20 4.17 20.47 -7.04
CA GLN A 20 2.99 20.35 -7.91
C GLN A 20 2.66 18.90 -8.30
N GLU A 21 3.63 17.98 -8.28
CA GLU A 21 3.35 16.54 -8.30
C GLU A 21 3.30 15.99 -6.89
N ALA A 22 2.13 16.04 -6.26
CA ALA A 22 1.94 15.42 -4.95
C ALA A 22 2.36 13.94 -5.01
N GLN A 23 3.43 13.61 -4.27
CA GLN A 23 3.94 12.24 -4.11
C GLN A 23 2.76 11.30 -3.83
N ARG A 24 2.57 10.30 -4.71
CA ARG A 24 1.49 9.30 -4.58
C ARG A 24 2.02 8.01 -3.94
N TYR A 25 1.19 7.35 -3.14
CA TYR A 25 1.56 6.15 -2.39
C TYR A 25 0.63 4.98 -2.70
N ALA A 26 1.21 3.83 -3.02
CA ALA A 26 0.51 2.56 -3.02
C ALA A 26 0.69 1.90 -1.64
N ILE A 27 -0.40 1.72 -0.90
CA ILE A 27 -0.43 0.91 0.31
C ILE A 27 -0.67 -0.54 -0.13
N CYS A 28 0.36 -1.36 0.01
CA CYS A 28 0.37 -2.74 -0.44
C CYS A 28 0.06 -3.65 0.74
N PHE A 29 -1.16 -4.19 0.84
CA PHE A 29 -1.58 -5.11 1.90
C PHE A 29 -1.60 -6.57 1.44
N GLU A 30 -0.73 -7.39 2.03
CA GLU A 30 -0.61 -8.82 1.73
C GLU A 30 -1.71 -9.61 2.43
N ASN A 31 -2.88 -9.69 1.81
CA ASN A 31 -4.06 -10.34 2.36
C ASN A 31 -4.04 -11.87 2.21
N ILE A 32 -2.97 -12.53 2.67
CA ILE A 32 -2.83 -14.00 2.67
C ILE A 32 -3.25 -14.59 4.02
N TRP A 33 -4.04 -15.66 4.00
CA TRP A 33 -4.51 -16.39 5.19
C TRP A 33 -3.45 -17.33 5.80
N ILE A 34 -2.59 -17.93 4.98
CA ILE A 34 -1.44 -18.73 5.44
C ILE A 34 -0.20 -18.30 4.65
N PRO A 35 0.78 -17.64 5.29
CA PRO A 35 1.99 -17.20 4.61
C PRO A 35 2.75 -18.38 3.96
N LEU A 36 3.28 -18.13 2.76
CA LEU A 36 4.06 -19.12 2.01
C LEU A 36 5.28 -19.59 2.83
N GLY A 37 5.40 -20.90 3.03
CA GLY A 37 6.53 -21.52 3.73
C GLY A 37 6.34 -21.75 5.23
N ILE A 38 5.17 -21.42 5.79
CA ILE A 38 4.83 -21.72 7.19
C ILE A 38 3.77 -22.82 7.18
N ALA A 39 4.06 -23.97 7.80
CA ALA A 39 3.05 -24.99 8.08
C ALA A 39 1.91 -24.34 8.86
N ALA A 40 0.66 -24.62 8.48
CA ALA A 40 -0.56 -23.96 8.97
C ALA A 40 -0.38 -23.50 10.43
N PRO A 41 -0.53 -22.19 10.73
CA PRO A 41 -0.19 -21.68 12.05
C PRO A 41 -0.95 -22.48 13.10
N GLU A 42 -0.22 -23.04 14.07
CA GLU A 42 -0.78 -23.84 15.17
C GLU A 42 -1.90 -23.09 15.92
N ASP A 43 -1.96 -21.76 15.75
CA ASP A 43 -3.05 -20.89 16.18
C ASP A 43 -3.58 -20.01 15.02
N THR A 44 -4.58 -20.54 14.31
CA THR A 44 -5.32 -19.81 13.26
C THR A 44 -6.04 -18.56 13.81
N VAL A 45 -6.42 -18.55 15.10
CA VAL A 45 -7.11 -17.41 15.73
C VAL A 45 -6.14 -16.26 15.94
N ALA A 46 -4.94 -16.52 16.45
CA ALA A 46 -3.89 -15.50 16.59
C ALA A 46 -3.49 -14.93 15.22
N HIS A 47 -3.43 -15.75 14.18
CA HIS A 47 -3.12 -15.27 12.83
C HIS A 47 -4.21 -14.33 12.29
N ARG A 48 -5.48 -14.71 12.44
CA ARG A 48 -6.61 -13.85 12.09
C ARG A 48 -6.55 -12.49 12.80
N GLN A 49 -6.22 -12.47 14.09
CA GLN A 49 -6.07 -11.22 14.83
C GLN A 49 -4.96 -10.32 14.26
N ARG A 50 -3.83 -10.88 13.82
CA ARG A 50 -2.77 -10.10 13.16
C ARG A 50 -3.23 -9.52 11.82
N LEU A 51 -4.01 -10.27 11.05
CA LEU A 51 -4.62 -9.76 9.81
C LEU A 51 -5.61 -8.63 10.08
N GLU A 52 -6.45 -8.75 11.11
CA GLU A 52 -7.38 -7.69 11.53
C GLU A 52 -6.63 -6.43 11.99
N GLN A 53 -5.56 -6.58 12.78
CA GLN A 53 -4.68 -5.47 13.15
C GLN A 53 -4.02 -4.83 11.93
N ALA A 54 -3.57 -5.63 10.96
CA ALA A 54 -2.98 -5.10 9.72
C ALA A 54 -3.98 -4.32 8.87
N ILE A 55 -5.26 -4.71 8.87
CA ILE A 55 -6.35 -3.93 8.27
C ILE A 55 -6.48 -2.57 8.95
N GLU A 56 -6.47 -2.53 10.29
CA GLU A 56 -6.53 -1.27 11.04
C GLU A 56 -5.33 -0.36 10.73
N VAL A 57 -4.13 -0.91 10.65
CA VAL A 57 -2.92 -0.15 10.28
C VAL A 57 -3.04 0.36 8.84
N CYS A 58 -3.52 -0.44 7.89
CA CYS A 58 -3.78 0.01 6.52
C CYS A 58 -4.77 1.18 6.48
N ALA A 59 -5.88 1.06 7.21
CA ALA A 59 -6.91 2.09 7.29
C ALA A 59 -6.38 3.39 7.89
N GLY A 60 -5.60 3.31 8.98
CA GLY A 60 -4.95 4.44 9.62
C GLY A 60 -3.90 5.11 8.73
N LEU A 61 -3.11 4.32 8.00
CA LEU A 61 -2.11 4.82 7.06
C LEU A 61 -2.76 5.55 5.88
N ALA A 62 -3.81 4.98 5.30
CA ALA A 62 -4.58 5.62 4.22
C ALA A 62 -5.15 6.96 4.68
N GLN A 63 -5.77 7.01 5.86
CA GLN A 63 -6.28 8.24 6.44
C GLN A 63 -5.17 9.27 6.66
N HIS A 64 -4.03 8.85 7.23
CA HIS A 64 -2.91 9.74 7.51
C HIS A 64 -2.35 10.36 6.22
N LEU A 65 -2.05 9.56 5.20
CA LEU A 65 -1.50 10.03 3.93
C LEU A 65 -2.47 10.93 3.18
N ILE A 66 -3.76 10.58 3.15
CA ILE A 66 -4.79 11.42 2.53
C ILE A 66 -4.93 12.77 3.26
N ARG A 67 -4.85 12.79 4.60
CA ARG A 67 -4.85 14.06 5.38
C ARG A 67 -3.64 14.93 5.07
N LEU A 68 -2.49 14.34 4.76
CA LEU A 68 -1.29 15.07 4.31
C LEU A 68 -1.39 15.55 2.86
N GLY A 69 -2.48 15.23 2.14
CA GLY A 69 -2.70 15.65 0.76
C GLY A 69 -2.11 14.69 -0.28
N HIS A 70 -1.61 13.53 0.12
CA HIS A 70 -1.06 12.55 -0.81
C HIS A 70 -2.15 11.72 -1.48
N PRO A 71 -2.12 11.53 -2.81
CA PRO A 71 -2.94 10.53 -3.47
C PRO A 71 -2.54 9.12 -3.04
N VAL A 72 -3.52 8.30 -2.65
CA VAL A 72 -3.31 6.94 -2.15
C VAL A 72 -4.06 5.93 -3.02
N ALA A 73 -3.42 4.79 -3.27
CA ALA A 73 -4.10 3.59 -3.77
C ALA A 73 -3.93 2.46 -2.74
N LEU A 74 -4.99 1.68 -2.51
CA LEU A 74 -4.88 0.39 -1.84
C LEU A 74 -4.58 -0.66 -2.91
N VAL A 75 -3.54 -1.45 -2.67
CA VAL A 75 -3.17 -2.60 -3.50
C VAL A 75 -3.19 -3.82 -2.59
N THR A 76 -3.89 -4.86 -3.02
CA THR A 76 -3.96 -6.16 -2.36
C THR A 76 -3.64 -7.23 -3.39
N LEU A 77 -3.49 -8.48 -2.96
CA LEU A 77 -3.31 -9.60 -3.88
C LEU A 77 -4.58 -9.93 -4.66
N SER A 78 -5.73 -9.45 -4.19
CA SER A 78 -7.04 -9.66 -4.79
C SER A 78 -7.48 -8.51 -5.71
N GLY A 79 -6.75 -7.38 -5.71
CA GLY A 79 -7.09 -6.23 -6.54
C GLY A 79 -6.52 -4.91 -6.03
N ARG A 80 -6.83 -3.81 -6.73
CA ARG A 80 -6.37 -2.47 -6.38
C ARG A 80 -7.43 -1.39 -6.59
N THR A 81 -7.33 -0.30 -5.84
CA THR A 81 -8.02 0.96 -6.17
C THR A 81 -7.22 1.78 -7.18
N SER A 82 -7.89 2.76 -7.79
CA SER A 82 -7.20 3.91 -8.38
C SER A 82 -6.50 4.74 -7.28
N TYR A 83 -5.56 5.58 -7.70
CA TYR A 83 -5.07 6.66 -6.85
C TYR A 83 -6.18 7.69 -6.64
N GLY A 84 -6.30 8.20 -5.43
CA GLY A 84 -7.27 9.23 -5.09
C GLY A 84 -6.96 9.87 -3.74
N SER A 85 -7.72 10.91 -3.40
CA SER A 85 -7.58 11.64 -2.15
C SER A 85 -8.96 12.11 -1.66
N GLY A 86 -9.00 12.75 -0.49
CA GLY A 86 -10.22 13.23 0.14
C GLY A 86 -11.07 12.13 0.81
N LEU A 87 -12.14 12.57 1.48
CA LEU A 87 -12.99 11.71 2.31
C LEU A 87 -13.70 10.62 1.52
N GLN A 88 -14.19 10.93 0.32
CA GLN A 88 -14.90 9.96 -0.52
C GLN A 88 -13.99 8.81 -0.96
N HIS A 89 -12.71 9.10 -1.24
CA HIS A 89 -11.75 8.05 -1.60
C HIS A 89 -11.34 7.23 -0.38
N LEU A 90 -11.12 7.89 0.76
CA LEU A 90 -10.86 7.20 2.02
C LEU A 90 -11.99 6.23 2.38
N ASP A 91 -13.24 6.67 2.24
CA ASP A 91 -14.42 5.84 2.47
C ASP A 91 -14.45 4.61 1.56
N ARG A 92 -14.10 4.75 0.27
CA ARG A 92 -13.96 3.60 -0.65
C ARG A 92 -12.88 2.62 -0.21
N ILE A 93 -11.73 3.13 0.24
CA ILE A 93 -10.64 2.29 0.75
C ILE A 93 -11.11 1.51 1.99
N TRP A 94 -11.76 2.17 2.94
CA TRP A 94 -12.30 1.52 4.14
C TRP A 94 -13.37 0.48 3.80
N HIS A 95 -14.28 0.78 2.87
CA HIS A 95 -15.27 -0.19 2.41
C HIS A 95 -14.63 -1.43 1.77
N GLN A 96 -13.53 -1.26 1.03
CA GLN A 96 -12.80 -2.40 0.48
C GLN A 96 -12.09 -3.20 1.57
N LEU A 97 -11.40 -2.53 2.51
CA LEU A 97 -10.72 -3.18 3.63
C LEU A 97 -11.70 -3.97 4.50
N ALA A 98 -12.88 -3.43 4.79
CA ALA A 98 -13.91 -4.08 5.59
C ALA A 98 -14.52 -5.32 4.90
N ARG A 99 -14.41 -5.42 3.57
CA ARG A 99 -14.97 -6.51 2.75
C ARG A 99 -13.88 -7.41 2.17
N LEU A 100 -12.64 -7.26 2.64
CA LEU A 100 -11.51 -7.93 2.04
C LEU A 100 -11.57 -9.44 2.32
N SER A 101 -11.49 -10.24 1.26
CA SER A 101 -11.28 -11.68 1.35
C SER A 101 -9.80 -12.00 1.51
N PHE A 102 -9.46 -13.02 2.29
CA PHE A 102 -8.08 -13.47 2.41
C PHE A 102 -7.77 -14.61 1.44
N VAL A 103 -6.61 -14.52 0.80
CA VAL A 103 -6.12 -15.52 -0.14
C VAL A 103 -5.74 -16.78 0.62
N GLY A 104 -6.35 -17.91 0.24
CA GLY A 104 -6.13 -19.20 0.91
C GLY A 104 -6.94 -19.39 2.18
N ASP A 105 -7.92 -18.52 2.46
CA ASP A 105 -8.91 -18.76 3.50
C ASP A 105 -9.74 -20.01 3.14
N PRO A 106 -9.79 -21.04 4.00
CA PRO A 106 -10.53 -22.27 3.73
C PRO A 106 -12.05 -22.07 3.57
N GLN A 107 -12.59 -20.92 3.98
CA GLN A 107 -14.01 -20.58 3.84
C GLN A 107 -14.29 -19.67 2.62
N ALA A 108 -13.26 -19.18 1.93
CA ALA A 108 -13.40 -18.28 0.79
C ALA A 108 -13.39 -19.02 -0.55
N GLU A 109 -13.96 -18.40 -1.58
CA GLU A 109 -13.83 -18.91 -2.95
C GLU A 109 -12.35 -18.89 -3.39
N PRO A 110 -11.87 -19.94 -4.09
CA PRO A 110 -10.50 -19.97 -4.58
C PRO A 110 -10.24 -18.83 -5.56
N LEU A 111 -9.10 -18.18 -5.43
CA LEU A 111 -8.66 -17.20 -6.44
C LEU A 111 -8.52 -17.88 -7.81
N GLN A 112 -9.05 -17.24 -8.85
CA GLN A 112 -8.94 -17.71 -10.24
C GLN A 112 -7.54 -17.49 -10.83
N HIS A 113 -6.72 -16.64 -10.20
CA HIS A 113 -5.37 -16.29 -10.66
C HIS A 113 -4.38 -16.32 -9.50
N PRO A 114 -3.09 -16.62 -9.77
CA PRO A 114 -2.06 -16.54 -8.74
C PRO A 114 -2.01 -15.12 -8.17
N PRO A 115 -1.95 -14.97 -6.83
CA PRO A 115 -1.91 -13.67 -6.19
C PRO A 115 -0.63 -12.93 -6.58
N THR A 116 -0.76 -11.86 -7.37
CA THR A 116 0.38 -11.03 -7.77
C THR A 116 0.09 -9.56 -7.56
N TRP A 117 1.10 -8.83 -7.10
CA TRP A 117 1.06 -7.38 -7.01
C TRP A 117 1.02 -6.76 -8.40
N SER A 118 -0.07 -6.06 -8.72
CA SER A 118 -0.16 -5.24 -9.93
C SER A 118 0.49 -3.86 -9.68
N LEU A 119 1.82 -3.83 -9.59
CA LEU A 119 2.60 -2.62 -9.32
C LEU A 119 3.50 -2.21 -10.49
N ALA A 120 3.58 -0.91 -10.78
CA ALA A 120 4.53 -0.36 -11.73
C ALA A 120 5.88 -0.03 -11.04
N PRO A 121 7.02 -0.10 -11.75
CA PRO A 121 8.34 0.13 -11.15
C PRO A 121 8.52 1.51 -10.51
N THR A 122 7.76 2.49 -10.98
CA THR A 122 7.82 3.89 -10.52
C THR A 122 6.91 4.18 -9.33
N GLU A 123 6.09 3.22 -8.90
CA GLU A 123 5.21 3.42 -7.75
C GLU A 123 6.01 3.44 -6.44
N THR A 124 5.67 4.40 -5.57
CA THR A 124 6.20 4.45 -4.21
C THR A 124 5.27 3.65 -3.30
N CYS A 125 5.81 2.61 -2.67
CA CYS A 125 5.03 1.61 -1.96
C CYS A 125 5.33 1.58 -0.47
N ILE A 126 4.28 1.48 0.33
CA ILE A 126 4.36 1.07 1.74
C ILE A 126 3.75 -0.32 1.82
N VAL A 127 4.55 -1.29 2.24
CA VAL A 127 4.13 -2.70 2.27
C VAL A 127 3.74 -3.07 3.68
N LEU A 128 2.53 -3.59 3.84
CA LEU A 128 2.09 -4.33 5.02
C LEU A 128 2.00 -5.78 4.61
N GLY A 129 2.87 -6.62 5.16
CA GLY A 129 2.90 -8.04 4.81
C GLY A 129 3.88 -8.81 5.67
N HIS A 130 3.88 -10.12 5.48
CA HIS A 130 4.74 -11.03 6.19
C HIS A 130 6.22 -10.70 5.92
N PRO A 131 7.14 -11.10 6.82
CA PRO A 131 8.58 -10.81 6.68
C PRO A 131 9.25 -11.48 5.48
N VAL A 132 8.50 -12.20 4.64
CA VAL A 132 9.00 -12.85 3.43
C VAL A 132 9.40 -11.77 2.40
N PRO A 133 10.59 -11.87 1.78
CA PRO A 133 10.96 -10.99 0.70
C PRO A 133 10.06 -11.24 -0.52
N LEU A 134 9.23 -10.26 -0.85
CA LEU A 134 8.48 -10.24 -2.10
C LEU A 134 9.33 -9.50 -3.13
N SER A 135 9.60 -10.14 -4.26
CA SER A 135 10.17 -9.44 -5.41
C SER A 135 9.14 -8.43 -5.90
N MET A 136 9.43 -7.15 -5.67
CA MET A 136 8.58 -6.05 -6.11
C MET A 136 9.36 -5.16 -7.08
N PRO A 137 8.81 -4.86 -8.26
CA PRO A 137 9.47 -3.94 -9.20
C PRO A 137 9.46 -2.49 -8.68
N ALA A 138 8.63 -2.18 -7.68
CA ALA A 138 8.33 -0.84 -7.20
C ALA A 138 9.27 -0.35 -6.09
N ARG A 139 9.32 0.97 -5.88
CA ARG A 139 10.14 1.59 -4.84
C ARG A 139 9.46 1.45 -3.47
N VAL A 140 9.91 0.48 -2.69
CA VAL A 140 9.45 0.27 -1.31
C VAL A 140 10.11 1.29 -0.36
N VAL A 141 9.31 2.15 0.26
CA VAL A 141 9.79 3.16 1.23
C VAL A 141 9.60 2.73 2.68
N ALA A 142 8.71 1.77 2.94
CA ALA A 142 8.53 1.17 4.25
C ALA A 142 7.97 -0.25 4.12
N ARG A 143 8.33 -1.13 5.06
CA ARG A 143 7.73 -2.44 5.26
C ARG A 143 7.28 -2.55 6.72
N ILE A 144 6.01 -2.87 6.94
CA ILE A 144 5.38 -3.04 8.24
C ILE A 144 5.03 -4.53 8.36
N PRO A 145 5.77 -5.32 9.16
CA PRO A 145 5.45 -6.72 9.36
C PRO A 145 4.23 -6.88 10.26
N PHE A 146 3.49 -7.97 10.05
CA PHE A 146 2.45 -8.47 10.95
C PHE A 146 2.42 -10.01 10.91
#